data_AF-A0A925ISR1-F1
#
_entry.id   AF-A0A925ISR1-F1
#
_cell.length_a   1.000
_cell.length_b   1.000
_cell.length_c   1.000
_cell.angle_alpha   90.00
_cell.angle_beta   90.00
_cell.angle_gamma   90.00
#
_symmetry.space_group_name_H-M   'P 1'
#
loop_
_entity.id
_entity.type
_entity.pdbx_description
1 polymer ?
#
loop_
_entity_poly.entity_id
_entity_poly.type
_entity_poly.pdbx_seq_one_letter_code
_entity_poly.pdbx_strand_id
1 'polypeptide(L)'
;MPLPIPKPTPTDPWLSFQPGSWREYLDVEAFIAENHSAYRGDVDGLTGPSDRTQSLWLQAQMLRQAQYALARRSQAHRVSMDAPREPEYLDQEEELILGFPKHSAGSMEKLRLLDCRQVALYGAAYLQESVPIWQAIIPKVSALAQSYKIDLRRPAATAQEAIQWTYFAFLACLETGVWDQLSLIGLDTFFDIYLQRDILRGILIEEEAQELIDDFLIKLRLVCSMPNPVGGEGLHLQLPIAEFGQVTRTSYRLLNTLYTLGATAEPQLLVLWSADLPETLRQFCAELTTDTASLRYTRTRNARTSQVLSYRPESLGQNYLEQTTVLCQKIDQNLQEQNLGINIFKRETLEGVLSHPHKFIPLTLQLSERAADLQTITATKRLEIVLDLLEALQ
;
A
#
# COMPACT_ATOMS: atom_id res chain seq x y z
N MET A 1 -24.18 15.01 -4.59
CA MET A 1 -23.26 16.14 -4.88
C MET A 1 -22.73 15.99 -6.30
N PRO A 2 -22.32 17.07 -6.99
CA PRO A 2 -21.70 16.88 -8.30
C PRO A 2 -20.38 16.13 -8.13
N LEU A 3 -20.15 15.13 -9.00
CA LEU A 3 -18.86 14.41 -9.12
C LEU A 3 -17.69 15.41 -9.12
N PRO A 4 -16.53 15.08 -8.52
CA PRO A 4 -15.37 15.95 -8.56
C PRO A 4 -15.07 16.37 -10.00
N ILE A 5 -14.88 17.68 -10.21
CA ILE A 5 -14.68 18.24 -11.55
C ILE A 5 -13.42 17.60 -12.13
N PRO A 6 -13.50 16.92 -13.29
CA PRO A 6 -12.33 16.30 -13.90
C PRO A 6 -11.24 17.35 -14.14
N LYS A 7 -10.05 17.10 -13.62
CA LYS A 7 -8.90 17.98 -13.84
C LYS A 7 -8.49 17.96 -15.32
N PRO A 8 -8.00 19.08 -15.88
CA PRO A 8 -7.73 19.18 -17.31
C PRO A 8 -6.68 18.15 -17.74
N THR A 9 -7.02 17.36 -18.76
CA THR A 9 -6.14 16.36 -19.37
C THR A 9 -5.30 17.02 -20.49
N PRO A 10 -3.96 16.94 -20.47
CA PRO A 10 -3.14 17.44 -21.58
C PRO A 10 -3.35 16.61 -22.86
N THR A 11 -3.15 17.24 -24.02
CA THR A 11 -3.26 16.60 -25.34
C THR A 11 -2.19 15.55 -25.61
N ASP A 12 -0.98 15.77 -25.07
CA ASP A 12 0.09 14.77 -25.02
C ASP A 12 0.33 14.38 -23.55
N PRO A 13 0.01 13.13 -23.16
CA PRO A 13 0.22 12.63 -21.79
C PRO A 13 1.67 12.72 -21.31
N TRP A 14 2.65 12.74 -22.21
CA TRP A 14 4.08 12.71 -21.90
C TRP A 14 4.79 14.07 -22.05
N LEU A 15 4.06 15.14 -22.38
CA LEU A 15 4.62 16.45 -22.79
C LEU A 15 5.62 17.08 -21.80
N SER A 16 5.57 16.73 -20.50
CA SER A 16 6.48 17.28 -19.47
C SER A 16 7.40 16.27 -18.82
N PHE A 17 7.51 15.07 -19.40
CA PHE A 17 8.50 14.09 -18.98
C PHE A 17 9.74 14.18 -19.86
N GLN A 18 10.92 14.12 -19.22
CA GLN A 18 12.19 13.99 -19.91
C GLN A 18 12.16 12.75 -20.82
N PRO A 19 12.46 12.92 -22.11
CA PRO A 19 12.49 11.80 -23.04
C PRO A 19 13.64 10.85 -22.69
N GLY A 20 13.51 9.60 -23.07
CA GLY A 20 14.54 8.58 -22.88
C GLY A 20 14.18 7.30 -23.64
N SER A 21 14.95 6.24 -23.42
CA SER A 21 14.70 4.92 -24.05
C SER A 21 13.29 4.40 -23.80
N TRP A 22 12.66 4.78 -22.67
CA TRP A 22 11.29 4.44 -22.33
C TRP A 22 10.24 4.93 -23.33
N ARG A 23 10.56 5.87 -24.23
CA ARG A 23 9.64 6.27 -25.32
C ARG A 23 9.66 5.31 -26.51
N GLU A 24 10.72 4.51 -26.63
CA GLU A 24 10.95 3.56 -27.73
C GLU A 24 10.72 2.12 -27.29
N TYR A 25 10.97 1.83 -26.01
CA TYR A 25 10.91 0.50 -25.41
C TYR A 25 10.01 0.48 -24.17
N LEU A 26 9.43 -0.68 -23.87
CA LEU A 26 8.64 -0.93 -22.68
C LEU A 26 9.54 -0.97 -21.43
N ASP A 27 9.91 0.21 -20.92
CA ASP A 27 10.87 0.35 -19.81
C ASP A 27 10.42 1.38 -18.78
N VAL A 28 9.76 0.91 -17.72
CA VAL A 28 9.29 1.76 -16.61
C VAL A 28 10.45 2.23 -15.74
N GLU A 29 11.51 1.43 -15.60
CA GLU A 29 12.66 1.80 -14.77
C GLU A 29 13.49 2.90 -15.44
N ALA A 30 13.65 2.87 -16.77
CA ALA A 30 14.23 4.00 -17.51
C ALA A 30 13.36 5.26 -17.40
N PHE A 31 12.04 5.14 -17.45
CA PHE A 31 11.16 6.28 -17.19
C PHE A 31 11.39 6.89 -15.81
N ILE A 32 11.46 6.04 -14.76
CA ILE A 32 11.73 6.46 -13.39
C ILE A 32 13.10 7.12 -13.28
N ALA A 33 14.14 6.49 -13.81
CA ALA A 33 15.51 6.99 -13.74
C ALA A 33 15.65 8.40 -14.35
N GLU A 34 14.97 8.67 -15.46
CA GLU A 34 15.03 9.97 -16.16
C GLU A 34 14.13 11.06 -15.56
N ASN A 35 13.11 10.69 -14.78
CA ASN A 35 12.06 11.64 -14.37
C ASN A 35 11.83 11.79 -12.86
N HIS A 36 12.38 10.91 -12.03
CA HIS A 36 12.24 11.02 -10.58
C HIS A 36 12.96 12.28 -10.05
N SER A 37 12.50 12.76 -8.90
CA SER A 37 13.16 13.82 -8.14
C SER A 37 13.41 13.33 -6.72
N ALA A 38 14.69 13.19 -6.35
CA ALA A 38 15.04 12.82 -4.98
C ALA A 38 14.57 13.90 -3.99
N TYR A 39 13.76 13.49 -3.02
CA TYR A 39 13.28 14.33 -1.94
C TYR A 39 14.21 14.22 -0.74
N ARG A 40 14.76 15.37 -0.31
CA ARG A 40 15.68 15.48 0.82
C ARG A 40 15.11 16.25 2.01
N GLY A 41 13.83 16.62 1.94
CA GLY A 41 13.14 17.27 3.04
C GLY A 41 12.71 16.29 4.13
N ASP A 42 11.82 16.76 4.99
CA ASP A 42 11.25 16.04 6.12
C ASP A 42 9.73 15.84 5.92
N VAL A 43 9.05 15.58 7.03
CA VAL A 43 7.60 15.39 7.14
C VAL A 43 6.80 16.70 7.01
N ASP A 44 7.46 17.86 6.96
CA ASP A 44 6.76 19.14 6.93
C ASP A 44 5.86 19.25 5.70
N GLY A 45 4.67 19.79 5.91
CA GLY A 45 3.65 19.93 4.88
C GLY A 45 2.89 18.65 4.55
N LEU A 46 3.18 17.50 5.20
CA LEU A 46 2.26 16.36 5.13
C LEU A 46 0.92 16.77 5.74
N THR A 47 -0.16 16.35 5.10
CA THR A 47 -1.51 16.70 5.53
C THR A 47 -2.16 15.54 6.28
N GLY A 48 -3.07 15.87 7.19
CA GLY A 48 -3.97 14.90 7.80
C GLY A 48 -5.02 14.39 6.79
N PRO A 49 -5.88 13.46 7.22
CA PRO A 49 -6.97 12.96 6.37
C PRO A 49 -8.01 14.06 6.17
N SER A 50 -8.40 14.30 4.93
CA SER A 50 -9.53 15.18 4.62
C SER A 50 -10.86 14.58 5.09
N ASP A 51 -11.91 15.40 5.12
CA ASP A 51 -13.27 14.94 5.46
C ASP A 51 -13.75 13.82 4.52
N ARG A 52 -13.40 13.89 3.24
CA ARG A 52 -13.67 12.86 2.24
C ARG A 52 -12.98 11.54 2.60
N THR A 53 -11.67 11.60 2.86
CA THR A 53 -10.90 10.41 3.26
C THR A 53 -11.46 9.78 4.52
N GLN A 54 -11.80 10.59 5.53
CA GLN A 54 -12.38 10.09 6.78
C GLN A 54 -13.72 9.39 6.55
N SER A 55 -14.60 9.97 5.73
CA SER A 55 -15.89 9.39 5.36
C SER A 55 -15.73 8.05 4.64
N LEU A 56 -14.93 8.01 3.57
CA LEU A 56 -14.67 6.79 2.80
C LEU A 56 -14.04 5.70 3.67
N TRP A 57 -13.10 6.08 4.54
CA TRP A 57 -12.44 5.13 5.43
C TRP A 57 -13.39 4.52 6.46
N LEU A 58 -14.29 5.32 7.03
CA LEU A 58 -15.33 4.82 7.93
C LEU A 58 -16.24 3.81 7.22
N GLN A 59 -16.67 4.10 6.00
CA GLN A 59 -17.48 3.18 5.19
C GLN A 59 -16.73 1.88 4.90
N ALA A 60 -15.45 1.96 4.52
CA ALA A 60 -14.59 0.80 4.31
C ALA A 60 -14.40 -0.04 5.59
N GLN A 61 -14.24 0.60 6.75
CA GLN A 61 -14.17 -0.09 8.05
C GLN A 61 -15.48 -0.85 8.36
N MET A 62 -16.63 -0.21 8.18
CA MET A 62 -17.93 -0.83 8.39
C MET A 62 -18.16 -2.05 7.48
N LEU A 63 -17.82 -1.91 6.19
CA LEU A 63 -17.90 -3.00 5.22
C LEU A 63 -17.03 -4.19 5.64
N ARG A 64 -15.76 -3.94 5.99
CA ARG A 64 -14.84 -4.99 6.46
C ARG A 64 -15.38 -5.69 7.70
N GLN A 65 -15.86 -4.93 8.68
CA GLN A 65 -16.45 -5.48 9.89
C GLN A 65 -17.66 -6.38 9.58
N ALA A 66 -18.52 -5.97 8.65
CA ALA A 66 -19.65 -6.77 8.18
C ALA A 66 -19.19 -8.06 7.48
N GLN A 67 -18.18 -7.99 6.61
CA GLN A 67 -17.59 -9.16 5.95
C GLN A 67 -16.99 -10.16 6.94
N TYR A 68 -16.23 -9.68 7.94
CA TYR A 68 -15.70 -10.53 9.01
C TYR A 68 -16.82 -11.19 9.85
N ALA A 69 -17.88 -10.45 10.17
CA ALA A 69 -19.02 -10.98 10.91
C ALA A 69 -19.76 -12.07 10.11
N LEU A 70 -19.91 -11.88 8.79
CA LEU A 70 -20.49 -12.87 7.89
C LEU A 70 -19.61 -14.11 7.80
N ALA A 71 -18.30 -13.96 7.55
CA ALA A 71 -17.36 -15.09 7.47
C ALA A 71 -17.33 -15.94 8.76
N ARG A 72 -17.49 -15.30 9.93
CA ARG A 72 -17.64 -16.02 11.22
C ARG A 72 -18.94 -16.81 11.34
N ARG A 73 -20.03 -16.32 10.74
CA ARG A 73 -21.35 -16.99 10.74
C ARG A 73 -21.43 -18.08 9.69
N SER A 74 -20.83 -17.87 8.52
CA SER A 74 -20.84 -18.81 7.40
C SER A 74 -19.57 -19.67 7.39
N GLN A 75 -19.50 -20.66 8.28
CA GLN A 75 -18.74 -21.90 7.99
C GLN A 75 -19.45 -22.79 6.95
N ALA A 76 -20.55 -22.33 6.36
CA ALA A 76 -21.28 -23.03 5.32
C ALA A 76 -21.60 -22.05 4.17
N HIS A 77 -21.28 -22.49 2.96
CA HIS A 77 -21.66 -21.95 1.64
C HIS A 77 -20.81 -20.80 1.08
N ARG A 78 -19.81 -21.18 0.28
CA ARG A 78 -19.28 -20.34 -0.81
C ARG A 78 -20.36 -20.23 -1.89
N VAL A 79 -20.95 -19.06 -2.04
CA VAL A 79 -21.77 -18.76 -3.21
C VAL A 79 -20.84 -18.21 -4.28
N SER A 80 -20.58 -19.02 -5.31
CA SER A 80 -19.98 -18.56 -6.56
C SER A 80 -20.98 -17.66 -7.27
N MET A 81 -20.57 -16.46 -7.68
CA MET A 81 -21.43 -15.52 -8.40
C MET A 81 -20.73 -15.08 -9.69
N ASP A 82 -20.88 -15.87 -10.76
CA ASP A 82 -20.39 -15.61 -12.12
C ASP A 82 -21.37 -14.74 -12.95
N ALA A 83 -21.89 -13.65 -12.38
CA ALA A 83 -22.66 -12.66 -13.16
C ALA A 83 -21.82 -11.39 -13.37
N PRO A 84 -21.82 -10.79 -14.58
CA PRO A 84 -21.24 -9.46 -14.78
C PRO A 84 -22.07 -8.47 -13.98
N ARG A 85 -21.59 -8.10 -12.80
CA ARG A 85 -22.23 -7.13 -11.92
C ARG A 85 -21.78 -5.72 -12.31
N GLU A 86 -22.74 -4.80 -12.18
CA GLU A 86 -22.56 -3.35 -12.28
C GLU A 86 -21.31 -2.87 -11.50
N PRO A 87 -20.71 -1.71 -11.86
CA PRO A 87 -19.62 -1.13 -11.08
C PRO A 87 -20.06 -0.97 -9.61
N GLU A 88 -19.18 -1.39 -8.70
CA GLU A 88 -19.40 -1.29 -7.26
C GLU A 88 -18.57 -0.13 -6.71
N TYR A 89 -19.11 0.55 -5.70
CA TYR A 89 -18.55 1.75 -5.10
C TYR A 89 -18.65 1.63 -3.58
N LEU A 90 -17.68 2.20 -2.86
CA LEU A 90 -17.92 2.57 -1.47
C LEU A 90 -18.89 3.74 -1.44
N ASP A 91 -18.56 4.80 -2.18
CA ASP A 91 -19.33 6.02 -2.32
C ASP A 91 -18.99 6.68 -3.65
N GLN A 92 -19.89 6.54 -4.63
CA GLN A 92 -19.64 6.95 -6.01
C GLN A 92 -19.34 8.45 -6.14
N GLU A 93 -19.83 9.30 -5.23
CA GLU A 93 -19.64 10.74 -5.31
C GLU A 93 -18.31 11.19 -4.69
N GLU A 94 -17.75 10.41 -3.78
CA GLU A 94 -16.58 10.77 -2.99
C GLU A 94 -15.29 10.02 -3.40
N GLU A 95 -15.39 8.85 -4.05
CA GLU A 95 -14.21 8.10 -4.48
C GLU A 95 -13.44 8.81 -5.61
N LEU A 96 -12.13 9.00 -5.41
CA LEU A 96 -11.21 9.54 -6.42
C LEU A 96 -10.57 8.43 -7.26
N ILE A 97 -10.32 7.28 -6.64
CA ILE A 97 -9.80 6.06 -7.23
C ILE A 97 -10.92 5.02 -7.18
N LEU A 98 -11.39 4.62 -8.36
CA LEU A 98 -12.47 3.69 -8.59
C LEU A 98 -11.95 2.26 -8.73
N GLY A 99 -12.83 1.29 -8.53
CA GLY A 99 -12.52 -0.13 -8.65
C GLY A 99 -12.69 -0.86 -7.33
N PHE A 100 -13.79 -1.58 -7.22
CA PHE A 100 -14.05 -2.44 -6.09
C PHE A 100 -13.45 -3.85 -6.33
N PRO A 101 -12.71 -4.42 -5.36
CA PRO A 101 -12.13 -5.75 -5.51
C PRO A 101 -13.21 -6.84 -5.51
N LYS A 102 -13.06 -7.82 -6.40
CA LYS A 102 -13.99 -8.96 -6.52
C LYS A 102 -13.30 -10.26 -6.09
N HIS A 103 -14.07 -11.21 -5.56
CA HIS A 103 -13.54 -12.54 -5.23
C HIS A 103 -13.15 -13.24 -6.54
N SER A 104 -11.89 -13.62 -6.68
CA SER A 104 -11.42 -14.47 -7.77
C SER A 104 -11.01 -15.85 -7.23
N ALA A 105 -11.49 -16.90 -7.89
CA ALA A 105 -11.06 -18.28 -7.67
C ALA A 105 -9.91 -18.66 -8.63
N GLY A 106 -8.98 -17.73 -8.86
CA GLY A 106 -7.87 -17.91 -9.79
C GLY A 106 -6.88 -18.97 -9.29
N SER A 107 -6.61 -19.98 -10.10
CA SER A 107 -5.44 -20.85 -9.94
C SER A 107 -4.19 -20.02 -10.19
N MET A 108 -3.24 -19.97 -9.25
CA MET A 108 -1.93 -19.35 -9.48
C MET A 108 -1.15 -20.20 -10.50
N GLU A 109 -1.21 -19.85 -11.77
CA GLU A 109 -0.17 -20.29 -12.71
C GLU A 109 1.13 -19.57 -12.34
N LYS A 110 2.26 -20.27 -12.33
CA LYS A 110 3.57 -19.65 -12.08
C LYS A 110 3.85 -18.62 -13.16
N LEU A 111 3.91 -17.35 -12.80
CA LEU A 111 3.90 -16.28 -13.78
C LEU A 111 5.21 -15.53 -13.94
N ARG A 112 5.32 -15.01 -15.17
CA ARG A 112 6.30 -14.04 -15.61
C ARG A 112 5.91 -12.68 -15.06
N LEU A 113 6.91 -11.92 -14.62
CA LEU A 113 6.79 -10.56 -14.10
C LEU A 113 5.83 -9.70 -14.93
N LEU A 114 4.82 -9.13 -14.27
CA LEU A 114 3.95 -8.08 -14.81
C LEU A 114 4.06 -6.83 -13.97
N ASP A 115 4.26 -5.72 -14.66
CA ASP A 115 4.37 -4.40 -14.05
C ASP A 115 3.14 -3.57 -14.39
N CYS A 116 2.23 -3.44 -13.42
CA CYS A 116 0.97 -2.72 -13.58
C CYS A 116 1.17 -1.24 -13.93
N ARG A 117 2.34 -0.65 -13.62
CA ARG A 117 2.70 0.73 -13.98
C ARG A 117 2.78 0.92 -15.50
N GLN A 118 3.00 -0.16 -16.26
CA GLN A 118 3.03 -0.10 -17.72
C GLN A 118 1.68 0.34 -18.30
N VAL A 119 0.55 -0.07 -17.72
CA VAL A 119 -0.77 0.35 -18.19
C VAL A 119 -0.94 1.86 -18.03
N ALA A 120 -0.48 2.42 -16.92
CA ALA A 120 -0.44 3.86 -16.71
C ALA A 120 0.50 4.56 -17.70
N LEU A 121 1.74 4.07 -17.86
CA LEU A 121 2.75 4.75 -18.67
C LEU A 121 2.48 4.67 -20.18
N TYR A 122 1.98 3.54 -20.70
CA TYR A 122 1.85 3.28 -22.14
C TYR A 122 0.40 3.21 -22.65
N GLY A 123 -0.57 3.05 -21.75
CA GLY A 123 -1.97 2.88 -22.13
C GLY A 123 -2.29 1.48 -22.67
N ALA A 124 -3.57 1.11 -22.60
CA ALA A 124 -4.01 -0.24 -22.97
C ALA A 124 -3.93 -0.54 -24.46
N ALA A 125 -4.14 0.44 -25.35
CA ALA A 125 -4.16 0.19 -26.79
C ALA A 125 -2.81 -0.32 -27.27
N TYR A 126 -1.73 0.39 -26.91
CA TYR A 126 -0.38 -0.01 -27.26
C TYR A 126 -0.01 -1.38 -26.66
N LEU A 127 -0.29 -1.61 -25.38
CA LEU A 127 0.05 -2.85 -24.70
C LEU A 127 -0.69 -4.06 -25.27
N GLN A 128 -1.96 -3.90 -25.61
CA GLN A 128 -2.76 -4.95 -26.23
C GLN A 128 -2.21 -5.32 -27.61
N GLU A 129 -1.75 -4.36 -28.40
CA GLU A 129 -1.23 -4.65 -29.74
C GLU A 129 0.20 -5.19 -29.69
N SER A 130 1.04 -4.64 -28.81
CA SER A 130 2.50 -4.77 -28.89
C SER A 130 3.11 -5.71 -27.85
N VAL A 131 2.41 -6.05 -26.77
CA VAL A 131 2.99 -6.82 -25.65
C VAL A 131 2.20 -8.12 -25.41
N PRO A 132 2.75 -9.30 -25.76
CA PRO A 132 2.03 -10.57 -25.72
C PRO A 132 1.43 -10.94 -24.36
N ILE A 133 2.10 -10.60 -23.26
CA ILE A 133 1.57 -10.91 -21.92
C ILE A 133 0.34 -10.04 -21.58
N TRP A 134 0.30 -8.80 -22.07
CA TRP A 134 -0.82 -7.90 -21.88
C TRP A 134 -2.01 -8.22 -22.79
N GLN A 135 -1.81 -8.88 -23.94
CA GLN A 135 -2.90 -9.30 -24.84
C GLN A 135 -3.99 -10.12 -24.14
N ALA A 136 -3.61 -10.95 -23.16
CA ALA A 136 -4.54 -11.78 -22.39
C ALA A 136 -5.27 -11.01 -21.27
N ILE A 137 -4.67 -9.93 -20.76
CA ILE A 137 -5.12 -9.24 -19.54
C ILE A 137 -5.85 -7.93 -19.86
N ILE A 138 -5.38 -7.18 -20.86
CA ILE A 138 -5.96 -5.88 -21.26
C ILE A 138 -7.47 -5.96 -21.57
N PRO A 139 -8.03 -7.03 -22.17
CA PRO A 139 -9.48 -7.13 -22.33
C PRO A 139 -10.23 -7.04 -21.00
N LYS A 140 -9.70 -7.63 -19.92
CA LYS A 140 -10.29 -7.53 -18.57
C LYS A 140 -10.08 -6.16 -17.95
N VAL A 141 -8.88 -5.58 -18.08
CA VAL A 141 -8.59 -4.21 -17.61
C VAL A 141 -9.52 -3.21 -18.28
N SER A 142 -9.75 -3.37 -19.58
CA SER A 142 -10.61 -2.49 -20.39
C SER A 142 -12.07 -2.68 -20.06
N ALA A 143 -12.54 -3.92 -19.87
CA ALA A 143 -13.90 -4.21 -19.42
C ALA A 143 -14.18 -3.62 -18.02
N LEU A 144 -13.21 -3.74 -17.10
CA LEU A 144 -13.29 -3.14 -15.77
C LEU A 144 -13.40 -1.61 -15.87
N ALA A 145 -12.48 -0.95 -16.58
CA ALA A 145 -12.51 0.50 -16.72
C ALA A 145 -13.77 1.01 -17.46
N GLN A 146 -14.23 0.29 -18.48
CA GLN A 146 -15.46 0.63 -19.20
C GLN A 146 -16.69 0.54 -18.28
N SER A 147 -16.72 -0.37 -17.30
CA SER A 147 -17.79 -0.43 -16.30
C SER A 147 -17.87 0.85 -15.46
N TYR A 148 -16.74 1.51 -15.21
CA TYR A 148 -16.64 2.83 -14.57
C TYR A 148 -16.66 3.99 -15.58
N LYS A 149 -16.93 3.73 -16.87
CA LYS A 149 -16.94 4.71 -17.96
C LYS A 149 -15.59 5.42 -18.16
N ILE A 150 -14.48 4.74 -17.84
CA ILE A 150 -13.11 5.23 -18.00
C ILE A 150 -12.49 4.67 -19.28
N ASP A 151 -11.84 5.53 -20.06
CA ASP A 151 -11.07 5.16 -21.25
C ASP A 151 -9.56 5.16 -20.94
N LEU A 152 -9.00 3.96 -20.79
CA LEU A 152 -7.58 3.75 -20.53
C LEU A 152 -6.77 3.33 -21.76
N ARG A 153 -7.30 3.53 -22.97
CA ARG A 153 -6.58 3.22 -24.23
C ARG A 153 -5.30 4.00 -24.38
N ARG A 154 -5.30 5.28 -23.96
CA ARG A 154 -4.11 6.16 -23.98
C ARG A 154 -3.32 6.07 -22.66
N PRO A 155 -2.04 6.47 -22.67
CA PRO A 155 -1.29 6.72 -21.45
C PRO A 155 -2.02 7.65 -20.47
N ALA A 156 -1.75 7.46 -19.19
CA ALA A 156 -2.19 8.33 -18.11
C ALA A 156 -1.57 9.73 -18.27
N ALA A 157 -2.41 10.74 -18.17
CA ALA A 157 -2.07 12.12 -18.44
C ALA A 157 -2.09 12.98 -17.17
N THR A 158 -2.66 12.49 -16.06
CA THR A 158 -2.66 13.11 -14.72
C THR A 158 -2.19 12.09 -13.67
N ALA A 159 -1.88 12.56 -12.46
CA ALA A 159 -1.52 11.69 -11.34
C ALA A 159 -2.68 10.78 -10.91
N GLN A 160 -3.91 11.30 -10.91
CA GLN A 160 -5.11 10.50 -10.65
C GLN A 160 -5.25 9.36 -11.66
N GLU A 161 -5.06 9.64 -12.96
CA GLU A 161 -5.08 8.59 -13.98
C GLU A 161 -3.94 7.58 -13.83
N ALA A 162 -2.74 8.03 -13.45
CA ALA A 162 -1.59 7.14 -13.27
C ALA A 162 -1.85 6.12 -12.14
N ILE A 163 -2.39 6.59 -11.01
CA ILE A 163 -2.78 5.74 -9.88
C ILE A 163 -3.93 4.82 -10.29
N GLN A 164 -4.98 5.37 -10.92
CA GLN A 164 -6.17 4.64 -11.33
C GLN A 164 -5.87 3.53 -12.36
N TRP A 165 -5.01 3.79 -13.35
CA TRP A 165 -4.69 2.82 -14.42
C TRP A 165 -3.86 1.68 -13.85
N THR A 166 -2.90 2.02 -12.99
CA THR A 166 -2.09 1.04 -12.25
C THR A 166 -2.98 0.16 -11.37
N TYR A 167 -3.95 0.75 -10.67
CA TYR A 167 -4.88 0.01 -9.81
C TYR A 167 -5.84 -0.89 -10.60
N PHE A 168 -6.41 -0.43 -11.72
CA PHE A 168 -7.24 -1.29 -12.57
C PHE A 168 -6.44 -2.45 -13.18
N ALA A 169 -5.19 -2.22 -13.58
CA ALA A 169 -4.30 -3.27 -14.02
C ALA A 169 -4.06 -4.30 -12.91
N PHE A 170 -3.81 -3.84 -11.69
CA PHE A 170 -3.64 -4.70 -10.52
C PHE A 170 -4.87 -5.53 -10.21
N LEU A 171 -6.07 -4.95 -10.21
CA LEU A 171 -7.32 -5.70 -10.00
C LEU A 171 -7.53 -6.80 -11.05
N ALA A 172 -7.30 -6.49 -12.34
CA ALA A 172 -7.42 -7.48 -13.40
C ALA A 172 -6.37 -8.61 -13.30
N CYS A 173 -5.16 -8.27 -12.85
CA CYS A 173 -4.10 -9.23 -12.54
C CYS A 173 -4.52 -10.17 -11.39
N LEU A 174 -5.08 -9.64 -10.30
CA LEU A 174 -5.65 -10.45 -9.22
C LEU A 174 -6.79 -11.36 -9.70
N GLU A 175 -7.67 -10.85 -10.55
CA GLU A 175 -8.80 -11.63 -11.08
C GLU A 175 -8.38 -12.76 -12.02
N THR A 176 -7.26 -12.60 -12.72
CA THR A 176 -6.71 -13.62 -13.62
C THR A 176 -5.88 -14.67 -12.88
N GLY A 177 -5.61 -14.47 -11.59
CA GLY A 177 -4.57 -15.22 -10.87
C GLY A 177 -3.18 -14.84 -11.36
N VAL A 178 -3.08 -13.75 -12.13
CA VAL A 178 -1.87 -13.31 -12.81
C VAL A 178 -1.18 -12.15 -12.12
N TRP A 179 -0.67 -12.39 -10.90
CA TRP A 179 -0.03 -11.36 -10.10
C TRP A 179 1.32 -11.83 -9.57
N ASP A 180 2.21 -10.88 -9.31
CA ASP A 180 3.51 -11.08 -8.65
C ASP A 180 3.72 -9.93 -7.66
N GLN A 181 4.50 -10.14 -6.60
CA GLN A 181 4.86 -9.11 -5.62
C GLN A 181 5.50 -7.89 -6.30
N LEU A 182 6.16 -8.10 -7.44
CA LEU A 182 6.76 -7.06 -8.28
C LEU A 182 5.77 -6.03 -8.83
N SER A 183 4.48 -6.35 -8.94
CA SER A 183 3.45 -5.41 -9.44
C SER A 183 3.21 -4.21 -8.51
N LEU A 184 3.66 -4.28 -7.25
CA LEU A 184 3.50 -3.24 -6.23
C LEU A 184 4.83 -2.66 -5.72
N ILE A 185 5.94 -2.96 -6.38
CA ILE A 185 7.26 -2.42 -6.03
C ILE A 185 7.47 -1.07 -6.73
N GLY A 186 7.97 -0.07 -5.98
CA GLY A 186 8.35 1.22 -6.56
C GLY A 186 7.18 2.08 -7.03
N LEU A 187 5.97 1.83 -6.51
CA LEU A 187 4.80 2.67 -6.78
C LEU A 187 4.99 4.08 -6.24
N ASP A 188 5.70 4.23 -5.13
CA ASP A 188 6.01 5.52 -4.52
C ASP A 188 6.71 6.45 -5.50
N THR A 189 7.82 5.99 -6.07
CA THR A 189 8.65 6.77 -6.99
C THR A 189 7.94 7.01 -8.32
N PHE A 190 7.23 6.00 -8.83
CA PHE A 190 6.47 6.13 -10.07
C PHE A 190 5.32 7.15 -9.94
N PHE A 191 4.53 7.08 -8.86
CA PHE A 191 3.44 8.03 -8.63
C PHE A 191 3.97 9.43 -8.31
N ASP A 192 5.10 9.55 -7.61
CA ASP A 192 5.69 10.84 -7.29
C ASP A 192 6.00 11.68 -8.53
N ILE A 193 6.46 11.05 -9.62
CA ILE A 193 6.74 11.73 -10.88
C ILE A 193 5.49 12.44 -11.42
N TYR A 194 4.33 11.78 -11.37
CA TYR A 194 3.08 12.39 -11.82
C TYR A 194 2.52 13.40 -10.80
N LEU A 195 2.55 13.06 -9.51
CA LEU A 195 2.06 13.93 -8.43
C LEU A 195 2.85 15.25 -8.39
N GLN A 196 4.17 15.19 -8.42
CA GLN A 196 5.03 16.36 -8.39
C GLN A 196 4.83 17.23 -9.64
N ARG A 197 4.71 16.61 -10.82
CA ARG A 197 4.41 17.33 -12.06
C ARG A 197 3.08 18.08 -11.97
N ASP A 198 2.04 17.42 -11.47
CA ASP A 198 0.71 18.01 -11.39
C ASP A 198 0.63 19.10 -10.30
N ILE A 199 1.36 18.95 -9.19
CA ILE A 199 1.54 20.01 -8.18
C ILE A 199 2.28 21.21 -8.77
N LEU A 200 3.39 21.00 -9.49
CA LEU A 200 4.16 22.09 -10.11
C LEU A 200 3.36 22.84 -11.19
N ARG A 201 2.39 22.18 -11.81
CA ARG A 201 1.46 22.79 -12.77
C ARG A 201 0.28 23.50 -12.11
N GLY A 202 0.16 23.44 -10.77
CA GLY A 202 -0.99 23.96 -10.04
C GLY A 202 -2.29 23.20 -10.29
N ILE A 203 -2.20 21.95 -10.78
CA ILE A 203 -3.35 21.07 -11.00
C ILE A 203 -3.75 20.42 -9.68
N LEU A 204 -2.77 20.05 -8.85
CA LEU A 204 -2.96 19.47 -7.51
C LEU A 204 -2.34 20.37 -6.43
N ILE A 205 -2.93 20.35 -5.24
CA ILE A 205 -2.27 20.75 -4.00
C ILE A 205 -1.83 19.51 -3.20
N GLU A 206 -0.98 19.70 -2.19
CA GLU A 206 -0.45 18.60 -1.38
C GLU A 206 -1.55 17.78 -0.68
N GLU A 207 -2.61 18.43 -0.19
CA GLU A 207 -3.75 17.76 0.43
C GLU A 207 -4.47 16.82 -0.55
N GLU A 208 -4.71 17.27 -1.79
CA GLU A 208 -5.33 16.44 -2.83
C GLU A 208 -4.41 15.30 -3.28
N ALA A 209 -3.08 15.52 -3.27
CA ALA A 209 -2.11 14.47 -3.53
C ALA A 209 -2.13 13.40 -2.42
N GLN A 210 -2.26 13.80 -1.16
CA GLN A 210 -2.44 12.87 -0.04
C GLN A 210 -3.78 12.13 -0.15
N GLU A 211 -4.89 12.81 -0.50
CA GLU A 211 -6.19 12.16 -0.71
C GLU A 211 -6.12 11.05 -1.77
N LEU A 212 -5.42 11.28 -2.89
CA LEU A 212 -5.26 10.27 -3.93
C LEU A 212 -4.53 9.02 -3.43
N ILE A 213 -3.49 9.21 -2.62
CA ILE A 213 -2.73 8.11 -2.00
C ILE A 213 -3.59 7.41 -0.94
N ASP A 214 -4.31 8.17 -0.12
CA ASP A 214 -5.20 7.63 0.91
C ASP A 214 -6.30 6.77 0.27
N ASP A 215 -7.01 7.27 -0.76
CA ASP A 215 -8.07 6.50 -1.42
C ASP A 215 -7.54 5.26 -2.12
N PHE A 216 -6.37 5.34 -2.77
CA PHE A 216 -5.68 4.17 -3.30
C PHE A 216 -5.37 3.12 -2.20
N LEU A 217 -4.89 3.56 -1.04
CA LEU A 217 -4.61 2.66 0.08
C LEU A 217 -5.87 2.09 0.73
N ILE A 218 -6.97 2.85 0.79
CA ILE A 218 -8.28 2.32 1.20
C ILE A 218 -8.67 1.14 0.31
N LYS A 219 -8.52 1.28 -1.01
CA LYS A 219 -8.81 0.21 -1.97
C LYS A 219 -7.92 -1.01 -1.78
N LEU A 220 -6.62 -0.84 -1.58
CA LEU A 220 -5.73 -1.97 -1.27
C LEU A 220 -6.09 -2.64 0.06
N ARG A 221 -6.46 -1.89 1.10
CA ARG A 221 -6.92 -2.46 2.38
C ARG A 221 -8.21 -3.28 2.22
N LEU A 222 -9.09 -2.93 1.28
CA LEU A 222 -10.25 -3.75 0.92
C LEU A 222 -9.84 -5.06 0.23
N VAL A 223 -8.87 -5.01 -0.69
CA VAL A 223 -8.31 -6.22 -1.34
C VAL A 223 -7.79 -7.19 -0.27
N CYS A 224 -7.03 -6.71 0.70
CA CYS A 224 -6.47 -7.52 1.79
C CYS A 224 -7.54 -8.17 2.69
N SER A 225 -8.75 -7.60 2.73
CA SER A 225 -9.86 -8.12 3.55
C SER A 225 -10.58 -9.29 2.90
N MET A 226 -10.30 -9.58 1.63
CA MET A 226 -10.85 -10.71 0.90
C MET A 226 -10.20 -12.03 1.36
N PRO A 227 -10.92 -13.16 1.38
CA PRO A 227 -10.33 -14.46 1.69
C PRO A 227 -9.28 -14.86 0.64
N ASN A 228 -8.05 -15.14 1.09
CA ASN A 228 -6.94 -15.59 0.26
C ASN A 228 -6.70 -14.72 -0.99
N PRO A 229 -6.50 -13.39 -0.85
CA PRO A 229 -6.46 -12.48 -1.99
C PRO A 229 -5.22 -12.71 -2.86
N VAL A 230 -4.18 -13.29 -2.26
CA VAL A 230 -2.78 -13.29 -2.74
C VAL A 230 -2.12 -14.65 -2.44
N GLY A 231 -2.90 -15.74 -2.34
CA GLY A 231 -2.35 -17.09 -2.10
C GLY A 231 -1.79 -17.34 -0.69
N GLY A 232 -2.09 -16.47 0.28
CA GLY A 232 -1.79 -16.66 1.71
C GLY A 232 -0.58 -15.88 2.23
N GLU A 233 0.23 -15.28 1.36
CA GLU A 233 1.41 -14.50 1.74
C GLU A 233 1.09 -13.07 2.23
N GLY A 234 -0.15 -12.60 2.03
CA GLY A 234 -0.57 -11.23 2.31
C GLY A 234 -0.07 -10.24 1.24
N LEU A 235 -0.68 -9.07 1.17
CA LEU A 235 -0.26 -8.03 0.23
C LEU A 235 0.86 -7.19 0.84
N HIS A 236 2.02 -7.12 0.17
CA HIS A 236 3.16 -6.32 0.58
C HIS A 236 3.33 -5.12 -0.35
N LEU A 237 3.37 -3.92 0.21
CA LEU A 237 3.80 -2.71 -0.48
C LEU A 237 5.23 -2.45 -0.09
N GLN A 238 6.15 -2.71 -1.03
CA GLN A 238 7.56 -2.46 -0.79
C GLN A 238 7.89 -0.99 -1.09
N LEU A 239 8.23 -0.27 -0.02
CA LEU A 239 8.63 1.13 0.01
C LEU A 239 10.15 1.21 0.23
N PRO A 240 10.80 2.37 0.05
CA PRO A 240 11.41 2.91 -1.18
C PRO A 240 12.59 2.10 -1.80
N ILE A 241 12.80 2.14 -3.12
CA ILE A 241 13.87 1.41 -3.84
C ILE A 241 15.29 1.92 -3.48
N ALA A 242 16.02 1.12 -2.69
CA ALA A 242 17.41 1.38 -2.28
C ALA A 242 18.47 1.10 -3.35
N GLU A 243 18.12 0.64 -4.56
CA GLU A 243 19.13 0.50 -5.64
C GLU A 243 19.69 1.85 -6.12
N PHE A 244 19.00 2.96 -5.81
CA PHE A 244 19.49 4.32 -6.12
C PHE A 244 19.45 5.31 -4.94
N GLY A 245 18.99 4.91 -3.75
CA GLY A 245 18.91 5.80 -2.58
C GLY A 245 17.93 6.98 -2.74
N GLN A 246 16.95 6.85 -3.63
CA GLN A 246 16.06 7.95 -4.02
C GLN A 246 14.74 7.88 -3.25
N VAL A 247 14.73 8.53 -2.09
CA VAL A 247 13.48 8.81 -1.36
C VAL A 247 12.69 9.85 -2.15
N THR A 248 11.37 9.68 -2.22
CA THR A 248 10.46 10.64 -2.86
C THR A 248 9.48 11.23 -1.85
N ARG A 249 8.79 12.31 -2.22
CA ARG A 249 7.76 12.89 -1.35
C ARG A 249 6.61 11.89 -1.15
N THR A 250 6.28 11.11 -2.18
CA THR A 250 5.27 10.06 -2.10
C THR A 250 5.68 8.90 -1.19
N SER A 251 6.97 8.63 -0.99
CA SER A 251 7.42 7.68 0.05
C SER A 251 6.91 8.11 1.43
N TYR A 252 6.95 9.42 1.75
CA TYR A 252 6.36 9.97 2.97
C TYR A 252 4.83 9.91 2.95
N ARG A 253 4.16 10.24 1.82
CA ARG A 253 2.69 10.18 1.71
C ARG A 253 2.14 8.77 1.97
N LEU A 254 2.82 7.74 1.47
CA LEU A 254 2.45 6.34 1.68
C LEU A 254 2.62 5.91 3.15
N LEU A 255 3.74 6.29 3.77
CA LEU A 255 3.98 6.06 5.19
C LEU A 255 2.96 6.81 6.07
N ASN A 256 2.62 8.04 5.70
CA ASN A 256 1.63 8.88 6.37
C ASN A 256 0.22 8.27 6.36
N THR A 257 -0.07 7.30 5.48
CA THR A 257 -1.35 6.56 5.52
C THR A 257 -1.59 5.80 6.82
N LEU A 258 -0.53 5.51 7.58
CA LEU A 258 -0.64 4.93 8.91
C LEU A 258 -1.15 5.94 9.96
N TYR A 259 -1.06 7.24 9.69
CA TYR A 259 -1.71 8.29 10.48
C TYR A 259 -3.07 8.69 9.89
N THR A 260 -3.20 8.89 8.57
CA THR A 260 -4.47 9.32 7.95
C THR A 260 -5.55 8.24 8.01
N LEU A 261 -5.18 6.97 7.80
CA LEU A 261 -6.09 5.81 7.82
C LEU A 261 -5.90 4.93 9.06
N GLY A 262 -4.96 5.29 9.94
CA GLY A 262 -4.61 4.52 11.13
C GLY A 262 -3.80 3.24 10.84
N ALA A 263 -3.32 2.65 11.93
CA ALA A 263 -2.52 1.42 11.94
C ALA A 263 -3.21 0.26 11.22
N THR A 264 -2.43 -0.58 10.54
CA THR A 264 -2.96 -1.74 9.82
C THR A 264 -1.94 -2.85 9.71
N ALA A 265 -2.42 -4.09 9.69
CA ALA A 265 -1.58 -5.25 9.38
C ALA A 265 -1.33 -5.41 7.88
N GLU A 266 -2.31 -5.04 7.04
CA GLU A 266 -2.25 -5.22 5.59
C GLU A 266 -2.90 -4.03 4.84
N PRO A 267 -2.35 -3.59 3.69
CA PRO A 267 -1.12 -4.06 3.08
C PRO A 267 0.10 -3.78 3.96
N GLN A 268 1.03 -4.73 4.02
CA GLN A 268 2.23 -4.62 4.83
C GLN A 268 3.19 -3.64 4.15
N LEU A 269 3.47 -2.52 4.82
CA LEU A 269 4.45 -1.55 4.34
C LEU A 269 5.86 -2.04 4.70
N LEU A 270 6.61 -2.46 3.69
CA LEU A 270 7.95 -3.01 3.82
C LEU A 270 8.97 -1.97 3.37
N VAL A 271 9.70 -1.38 4.32
CA VAL A 271 10.72 -0.36 4.09
C VAL A 271 12.06 -1.04 3.76
N LEU A 272 12.54 -0.86 2.54
CA LEU A 272 13.92 -1.14 2.15
C LEU A 272 14.86 -0.16 2.87
N TRP A 273 15.49 -0.65 3.93
CA TRP A 273 16.28 0.14 4.84
C TRP A 273 17.75 0.13 4.45
N SER A 274 18.37 1.31 4.48
CA SER A 274 19.81 1.50 4.35
C SER A 274 20.28 2.57 5.32
N ALA A 275 21.53 2.46 5.78
CA ALA A 275 22.18 3.49 6.58
C ALA A 275 22.33 4.83 5.81
N ASP A 276 22.30 4.78 4.47
CA ASP A 276 22.40 5.95 3.59
C ASP A 276 21.06 6.68 3.40
N LEU A 277 19.95 6.16 3.95
CA LEU A 277 18.66 6.84 3.89
C LEU A 277 18.73 8.19 4.62
N PRO A 278 18.02 9.23 4.11
CA PRO A 278 17.85 10.49 4.81
C PRO A 278 17.45 10.27 6.26
N GLU A 279 18.13 10.96 7.18
CA GLU A 279 17.88 10.84 8.62
C GLU A 279 16.42 11.17 8.97
N THR A 280 15.84 12.15 8.29
CA THR A 280 14.43 12.54 8.43
C THR A 280 13.47 11.39 8.12
N LEU A 281 13.73 10.60 7.07
CA LEU A 281 12.92 9.43 6.74
C LEU A 281 13.12 8.32 7.77
N ARG A 282 14.37 8.07 8.19
CA ARG A 282 14.68 7.04 9.20
C ARG A 282 13.97 7.34 10.52
N GLN A 283 14.02 8.59 10.97
CA GLN A 283 13.30 9.07 12.14
C GLN A 283 11.78 8.91 11.97
N PHE A 284 11.21 9.34 10.85
CA PHE A 284 9.78 9.19 10.60
C PHE A 284 9.31 7.72 10.60
N CYS A 285 10.11 6.81 10.02
CA CYS A 285 9.84 5.38 10.10
C CYS A 285 9.91 4.86 11.55
N ALA A 286 10.83 5.36 12.37
CA ALA A 286 10.95 4.98 13.78
C ALA A 286 9.76 5.48 14.60
N GLU A 287 9.28 6.71 14.33
CA GLU A 287 8.06 7.28 14.91
C GLU A 287 6.84 6.41 14.59
N LEU A 288 6.63 6.13 13.30
CA LEU A 288 5.54 5.28 12.83
C LEU A 288 5.58 3.87 13.43
N THR A 289 6.76 3.27 13.56
CA THR A 289 6.90 1.96 14.21
C THR A 289 6.53 2.00 15.68
N THR A 290 6.93 3.07 16.38
CA THR A 290 6.60 3.31 17.79
C THR A 290 5.09 3.47 17.98
N ASP A 291 4.45 4.22 17.08
CA ASP A 291 3.04 4.59 17.23
C ASP A 291 2.08 3.49 16.75
N THR A 292 2.47 2.72 15.73
CA THR A 292 1.53 1.87 14.98
C THR A 292 1.91 0.39 14.91
N ALA A 293 3.16 0.03 15.20
CA ALA A 293 3.71 -1.32 15.02
C ALA A 293 3.33 -1.97 13.67
N SER A 294 3.20 -1.14 12.61
CA SER A 294 2.65 -1.56 11.30
C SER A 294 3.70 -1.63 10.19
N LEU A 295 4.95 -1.21 10.45
CA LEU A 295 6.04 -1.25 9.49
C LEU A 295 6.90 -2.51 9.62
N ARG A 296 7.48 -2.93 8.49
CA ARG A 296 8.61 -3.86 8.44
C ARG A 296 9.78 -3.26 7.71
N TYR A 297 10.97 -3.81 7.95
CA TYR A 297 12.22 -3.38 7.33
C TYR A 297 12.91 -4.53 6.61
N THR A 298 13.59 -4.27 5.50
CA THR A 298 14.40 -5.27 4.76
C THR A 298 15.58 -4.60 4.08
N ARG A 299 16.67 -5.33 3.80
CA ARG A 299 17.76 -4.82 2.93
C ARG A 299 17.59 -5.25 1.47
N THR A 300 16.77 -6.26 1.20
CA THR A 300 16.66 -6.89 -0.11
C THR A 300 15.20 -7.03 -0.52
N ARG A 301 14.95 -7.00 -1.84
CA ARG A 301 13.61 -7.16 -2.39
C ARG A 301 13.02 -8.56 -2.13
N ASN A 302 13.88 -9.57 -1.98
CA ASN A 302 13.48 -10.98 -1.92
C ASN A 302 13.89 -11.65 -0.61
N ALA A 303 13.71 -10.96 0.53
CA ALA A 303 14.00 -11.54 1.83
C ALA A 303 13.10 -12.77 2.06
N ARG A 304 13.72 -13.93 2.29
CA ARG A 304 13.02 -15.23 2.42
C ARG A 304 12.73 -15.62 3.85
N THR A 305 13.39 -14.97 4.80
CA THR A 305 13.26 -15.21 6.22
C THR A 305 12.72 -13.95 6.88
N SER A 306 12.13 -14.13 8.06
CA SER A 306 11.57 -13.04 8.84
C SER A 306 11.99 -13.17 10.29
N GLN A 307 12.20 -12.04 10.94
CA GLN A 307 12.50 -11.91 12.36
C GLN A 307 11.60 -10.85 12.96
N VAL A 308 11.26 -11.02 14.23
CA VAL A 308 10.56 -10.00 15.01
C VAL A 308 11.36 -9.66 16.26
N LEU A 309 11.46 -8.36 16.55
CA LEU A 309 12.01 -7.84 17.79
C LEU A 309 10.92 -7.08 18.54
N SER A 310 10.90 -7.22 19.86
CA SER A 310 9.90 -6.58 20.70
C SER A 310 10.59 -5.81 21.81
N TYR A 311 10.26 -4.52 21.93
CA TYR A 311 10.89 -3.61 22.88
C TYR A 311 9.85 -2.94 23.76
N ARG A 312 10.28 -2.61 24.99
CA ARG A 312 9.58 -1.64 25.83
C ARG A 312 10.00 -0.22 25.41
N PRO A 313 9.09 0.77 25.42
CA PRO A 313 9.49 2.15 25.15
C PRO A 313 10.66 2.62 26.02
N GLU A 314 10.66 2.24 27.30
CA GLU A 314 11.66 2.65 28.29
C GLU A 314 13.04 2.01 28.03
N SER A 315 13.11 0.90 27.29
CA SER A 315 14.40 0.28 26.90
C SER A 315 15.04 0.95 25.67
N LEU A 316 14.27 1.79 24.95
CA LEU A 316 14.75 2.57 23.81
C LEU A 316 15.14 4.00 24.20
N GLY A 317 14.63 4.55 25.29
CA GLY A 317 14.99 5.91 25.74
C GLY A 317 13.99 6.49 26.74
N GLN A 318 14.38 7.60 27.38
CA GLN A 318 13.53 8.27 28.37
C GLN A 318 12.52 9.24 27.76
N ASN A 319 12.79 9.70 26.54
CA ASN A 319 11.91 10.58 25.78
C ASN A 319 11.76 10.07 24.34
N TYR A 320 10.77 10.62 23.63
CA TYR A 320 10.41 10.17 22.29
C TYR A 320 11.55 10.30 21.27
N LEU A 321 12.32 11.39 21.33
CA LEU A 321 13.45 11.62 20.44
C LEU A 321 14.60 10.61 20.65
N GLU A 322 14.90 10.29 21.91
CA GLU A 322 15.86 9.24 22.24
C GLU A 322 15.36 7.88 21.74
N GLN A 323 14.08 7.56 21.96
CA GLN A 323 13.47 6.29 21.54
C GLN A 323 13.58 6.08 20.04
N THR A 324 13.24 7.09 19.22
CA THR A 324 13.32 6.99 17.76
C THR A 324 14.76 6.87 17.27
N THR A 325 15.69 7.61 17.89
CA THR A 325 17.12 7.55 17.56
C THR A 325 17.72 6.17 17.85
N VAL A 326 17.46 5.63 19.05
CA VAL A 326 17.95 4.30 19.44
C VAL A 326 17.28 3.22 18.60
N LEU A 327 16.00 3.37 18.27
CA LEU A 327 15.31 2.43 17.40
C LEU A 327 15.95 2.34 16.01
N CYS A 328 16.30 3.47 15.39
CA CYS A 328 17.06 3.48 14.14
C CYS A 328 18.37 2.67 14.26
N GLN A 329 19.13 2.87 15.34
CA GLN A 329 20.37 2.13 15.59
C GLN A 329 20.12 0.63 15.78
N LYS A 330 19.01 0.25 16.44
CA LYS A 330 18.62 -1.16 16.59
C LYS A 330 18.25 -1.79 15.26
N ILE A 331 17.56 -1.06 14.38
CA ILE A 331 17.28 -1.51 13.01
C ILE A 331 18.60 -1.73 12.26
N ASP A 332 19.51 -0.75 12.28
CA ASP A 332 20.83 -0.85 11.62
C ASP A 332 21.63 -2.08 12.07
N GLN A 333 21.61 -2.37 13.38
CA GLN A 333 22.35 -3.49 13.99
C GLN A 333 21.76 -4.86 13.69
N ASN A 334 20.42 -4.98 13.73
CA ASN A 334 19.75 -6.27 13.67
C ASN A 334 19.29 -6.65 12.25
N LEU A 335 19.11 -5.68 11.37
CA LEU A 335 18.66 -5.94 10.01
C LEU A 335 19.80 -6.49 9.16
N GLN A 336 19.70 -7.77 8.79
CA GLN A 336 20.61 -8.45 7.87
C GLN A 336 19.88 -8.77 6.55
N GLU A 337 19.73 -10.04 6.17
CA GLU A 337 19.08 -10.48 4.92
C GLU A 337 17.58 -10.77 5.07
N GLN A 338 17.07 -10.76 6.30
CA GLN A 338 15.68 -11.06 6.66
C GLN A 338 14.78 -9.82 6.67
N ASN A 339 13.48 -10.05 6.57
CA ASN A 339 12.46 -9.06 6.92
C ASN A 339 12.41 -8.90 8.45
N LEU A 340 12.51 -7.68 8.94
CA LEU A 340 12.47 -7.34 10.36
C LEU A 340 11.15 -6.64 10.70
N GLY A 341 10.32 -7.30 11.50
CA GLY A 341 9.18 -6.66 12.17
C GLY A 341 9.59 -6.17 13.57
N ILE A 342 9.05 -5.04 13.97
CA ILE A 342 9.30 -4.48 15.30
C ILE A 342 7.99 -4.20 16.01
N ASN A 343 7.91 -4.64 17.26
CA ASN A 343 6.82 -4.33 18.19
C ASN A 343 7.35 -3.42 19.30
N ILE A 344 6.62 -2.36 19.62
CA ILE A 344 6.94 -1.47 20.74
C ILE A 344 5.69 -1.33 21.58
N PHE A 345 5.68 -1.96 22.76
CA PHE A 345 4.52 -1.97 23.64
C PHE A 345 4.91 -1.75 25.10
N LYS A 346 4.08 -0.97 25.80
CA LYS A 346 4.12 -0.92 27.25
C LYS A 346 3.55 -2.23 27.80
N ARG A 347 4.16 -2.73 28.88
CA ARG A 347 3.72 -3.96 29.53
C ARG A 347 2.27 -3.87 29.98
N GLU A 348 1.89 -2.72 30.52
CA GLU A 348 0.54 -2.43 31.03
C GLU A 348 -0.50 -2.48 29.89
N THR A 349 -0.12 -2.08 28.67
CA THR A 349 -0.99 -2.18 27.50
C THR A 349 -1.30 -3.64 27.19
N LEU A 350 -0.28 -4.50 27.16
CA LEU A 350 -0.45 -5.94 26.88
C LEU A 350 -1.22 -6.66 28.00
N GLU A 351 -0.93 -6.37 29.26
CA GLU A 351 -1.69 -6.89 30.41
C GLU A 351 -3.15 -6.37 30.40
N GLY A 352 -3.35 -5.13 29.94
CA GLY A 352 -4.66 -4.56 29.65
C GLY A 352 -5.42 -5.33 28.56
N VAL A 353 -4.74 -5.75 27.49
CA VAL A 353 -5.33 -6.60 26.44
C VAL A 353 -5.74 -7.97 26.99
N LEU A 354 -4.95 -8.57 27.89
CA LEU A 354 -5.30 -9.84 28.53
C LEU A 354 -6.56 -9.72 29.40
N SER A 355 -6.67 -8.65 30.19
CA SER A 355 -7.77 -8.46 31.14
C SER A 355 -9.04 -7.92 30.48
N HIS A 356 -8.90 -6.99 29.52
CA HIS A 356 -10.01 -6.31 28.85
C HIS A 356 -9.74 -6.20 27.34
N PRO A 357 -9.82 -7.32 26.58
CA PRO A 357 -9.43 -7.35 25.17
C PRO A 357 -10.16 -6.32 24.31
N HIS A 358 -11.42 -6.01 24.66
CA HIS A 358 -12.26 -5.05 23.93
C HIS A 358 -11.86 -3.58 24.08
N LYS A 359 -11.02 -3.22 25.07
CA LYS A 359 -10.61 -1.83 25.32
C LYS A 359 -9.39 -1.37 24.50
N PHE A 360 -8.61 -2.32 24.00
CA PHE A 360 -7.31 -2.07 23.34
C PHE A 360 -7.33 -2.53 21.88
N ILE A 361 -8.48 -2.36 21.24
CA ILE A 361 -8.78 -2.82 19.89
C ILE A 361 -9.14 -1.57 19.07
N PRO A 362 -8.47 -1.29 17.92
CA PRO A 362 -7.46 -2.11 17.22
C PRO A 362 -6.04 -2.03 17.81
N LEU A 363 -5.32 -3.16 17.78
CA LEU A 363 -3.88 -3.22 18.07
C LEU A 363 -3.21 -4.14 17.05
N THR A 364 -2.33 -3.57 16.22
CA THR A 364 -1.52 -4.28 15.23
C THR A 364 -0.28 -4.86 15.90
N LEU A 365 0.11 -6.08 15.52
CA LEU A 365 1.31 -6.76 15.99
C LEU A 365 2.11 -7.30 14.81
N GLN A 366 3.43 -7.24 14.89
CA GLN A 366 4.34 -7.98 14.03
C GLN A 366 4.57 -9.39 14.58
N LEU A 367 4.30 -10.42 13.79
CA LEU A 367 4.63 -11.82 14.08
C LEU A 367 5.68 -12.31 13.08
N SER A 368 6.33 -13.45 13.38
CA SER A 368 7.41 -13.98 12.54
C SER A 368 6.99 -14.12 11.08
N GLU A 369 5.80 -14.66 10.80
CA GLU A 369 5.36 -14.89 9.42
C GLU A 369 4.69 -13.66 8.79
N ARG A 370 3.97 -12.84 9.56
CA ARG A 370 3.17 -11.71 9.05
C ARG A 370 2.81 -10.69 10.14
N ALA A 371 2.36 -9.51 9.75
CA ALA A 371 1.62 -8.64 10.65
C ALA A 371 0.20 -9.17 10.90
N ALA A 372 -0.38 -8.86 12.05
CA ALA A 372 -1.74 -9.27 12.38
C ALA A 372 -2.45 -8.21 13.25
N ASP A 373 -3.75 -8.03 13.00
CA ASP A 373 -4.62 -7.30 13.93
C ASP A 373 -5.15 -8.27 14.99
N LEU A 374 -4.91 -7.97 16.26
CA LEU A 374 -5.38 -8.74 17.41
C LEU A 374 -6.88 -9.05 17.37
N GLN A 375 -7.70 -8.18 16.78
CA GLN A 375 -9.15 -8.39 16.61
C GLN A 375 -9.51 -9.62 15.79
N THR A 376 -8.70 -9.88 14.77
CA THR A 376 -8.95 -10.93 13.78
C THR A 376 -8.53 -12.32 14.29
N ILE A 377 -7.67 -12.35 15.31
CA ILE A 377 -7.15 -13.57 15.94
C ILE A 377 -8.18 -14.15 16.91
N THR A 378 -8.26 -15.48 16.99
CA THR A 378 -9.11 -16.20 17.95
C THR A 378 -8.70 -15.90 19.39
N ALA A 379 -9.65 -15.95 20.33
CA ALA A 379 -9.37 -15.60 21.73
C ALA A 379 -8.22 -16.43 22.34
N THR A 380 -8.19 -17.74 22.09
CA THR A 380 -7.12 -18.63 22.57
C THR A 380 -5.77 -18.23 21.98
N LYS A 381 -5.70 -18.05 20.65
CA LYS A 381 -4.43 -17.73 19.99
C LYS A 381 -3.94 -16.32 20.34
N ARG A 382 -4.88 -15.39 20.58
CA ARG A 382 -4.59 -14.05 21.09
C ARG A 382 -3.87 -14.10 22.43
N LEU A 383 -4.39 -14.90 23.38
CA LEU A 383 -3.77 -15.04 24.70
C LEU A 383 -2.34 -15.59 24.59
N GLU A 384 -2.14 -16.65 23.81
CA GLU A 384 -0.79 -17.20 23.54
C GLU A 384 0.16 -16.12 23.01
N ILE A 385 -0.23 -15.40 21.95
CA ILE A 385 0.60 -14.37 21.33
C ILE A 385 0.95 -13.24 22.31
N VAL A 386 -0.02 -12.78 23.10
CA VAL A 386 0.22 -11.68 24.05
C VAL A 386 1.13 -12.13 25.19
N LEU A 387 1.02 -13.38 25.65
CA LEU A 387 1.93 -13.96 26.64
C LEU A 387 3.35 -14.10 26.09
N ASP A 388 3.48 -14.65 24.88
CA ASP A 388 4.78 -14.78 24.19
C ASP A 388 5.44 -13.40 24.01
N LEU A 389 4.66 -12.38 23.64
CA LEU A 389 5.14 -11.00 23.52
C LEU A 389 5.59 -10.42 24.87
N LEU A 390 4.82 -10.63 25.94
CA LEU A 390 5.19 -10.19 27.29
C LEU A 390 6.52 -10.80 27.76
N GLU A 391 6.80 -12.04 27.39
CA GLU A 391 8.08 -12.71 27.66
C GLU A 391 9.22 -12.20 26.77
N ALA A 392 8.92 -11.83 25.52
CA ALA A 392 9.89 -11.35 24.54
C ALA A 392 10.25 -9.87 24.68
N LEU A 393 9.51 -9.08 25.46
CA LEU A 393 9.75 -7.65 25.68
C LEU A 393 11.11 -7.41 26.35
N GLN A 394 12.05 -6.86 25.59
CA GLN A 394 13.41 -6.51 26.06
C GLN A 394 13.44 -5.18 26.81
#